data_AF-A0A6I1HQW6-F1
#
_entry.id   AF-A0A6I1HQW6-F1
#
_cell.length_a   1.000
_cell.length_b   1.000
_cell.length_c   1.000
_cell.angle_alpha   90.00
_cell.angle_beta   90.00
_cell.angle_gamma   90.00
#
_symmetry.space_group_name_H-M   'P 1'
#
loop_
_entity.id
_entity.type
_entity.pdbx_description
1 polymer ?
#
loop_
_entity_poly.entity_id
_entity_poly.type
_entity_poly.pdbx_seq_one_letter_code
_entity_poly.pdbx_strand_id
1 'polypeptide(L)'
;MTRKFIDCREFPSDTHCSVAISADSEEELLGIAVEHAVSVHHHHDTPELRQQLRHLFKDGMPPEHLPMTGQAGSSASGAVHTH
;
A
#
# COMPACT_ATOMS: atom_id res chain seq x y z
N MET A 1 4.31 15.17 -7.35
CA MET A 1 3.24 14.16 -7.42
C MET A 1 2.78 13.87 -6.01
N THR A 2 1.56 13.34 -5.83
CA THR A 2 1.12 12.85 -4.51
C THR A 2 1.96 11.63 -4.15
N ARG A 3 2.45 11.55 -2.91
CA ARG A 3 3.14 10.37 -2.37
C ARG A 3 2.28 9.12 -2.56
N LYS A 4 2.88 8.00 -2.93
CA LYS A 4 2.18 6.73 -3.17
C LYS A 4 2.70 5.65 -2.23
N PHE A 5 1.90 4.61 -2.02
CA PHE A 5 2.31 3.43 -1.26
C PHE A 5 1.73 2.12 -1.80
N ILE A 6 2.39 1.02 -1.45
CA ILE A 6 1.86 -0.35 -1.48
C ILE A 6 1.88 -0.88 -0.05
N ASP A 7 0.81 -1.56 0.35
CA ASP A 7 0.71 -2.20 1.65
C ASP A 7 0.62 -3.72 1.49
N CYS A 8 1.73 -4.43 1.75
CA CYS A 8 1.79 -5.88 1.60
C CYS A 8 0.89 -6.60 2.61
N ARG A 9 0.46 -5.90 3.68
CA ARG A 9 -0.42 -6.48 4.70
C ARG A 9 -1.82 -6.80 4.15
N GLU A 10 -2.23 -6.12 3.08
CA GLU A 10 -3.54 -6.33 2.44
C GLU A 10 -3.62 -7.63 1.63
N PHE A 11 -2.49 -8.28 1.38
CA PHE A 11 -2.40 -9.52 0.61
C PHE A 11 -1.81 -10.63 1.48
N PRO A 12 -2.56 -11.12 2.50
CA PRO A 12 -2.06 -12.14 3.40
C PRO A 12 -1.74 -13.42 2.62
N SER A 13 -0.45 -13.69 2.50
CA SER A 13 0.14 -14.94 1.97
C SER A 13 0.91 -15.65 3.09
N ASP A 14 1.45 -16.84 2.84
CA ASP A 14 2.22 -17.62 3.83
C ASP A 14 3.37 -16.84 4.51
N THR A 15 3.86 -15.78 3.87
CA THR A 15 4.93 -14.93 4.38
C THR A 15 4.51 -14.01 5.53
N HIS A 16 3.20 -13.81 5.79
CA HIS A 16 2.68 -12.91 6.82
C HIS A 16 3.38 -11.53 6.84
N CYS A 17 3.58 -10.93 5.66
CA CYS A 17 4.36 -9.70 5.51
C CYS A 17 3.69 -8.51 6.20
N SER A 18 4.46 -7.78 7.01
CA SER A 18 4.02 -6.59 7.75
C SER A 18 4.42 -5.27 7.09
N VAL A 19 5.07 -5.33 5.93
CA VAL A 19 5.72 -4.19 5.29
C VAL A 19 4.70 -3.35 4.50
N ALA A 20 4.78 -2.04 4.68
CA ALA A 20 4.19 -1.06 3.77
C ALA A 20 5.31 -0.17 3.21
N ILE A 21 5.32 0.03 1.90
CA ILE A 21 6.38 0.73 1.16
C ILE A 21 5.77 2.01 0.60
N SER A 22 6.43 3.15 0.80
CA SER A 22 5.96 4.44 0.28
C SER A 22 7.11 5.21 -0.36
N ALA A 23 6.82 5.93 -1.45
CA ALA A 23 7.77 6.79 -2.13
C ALA A 23 7.08 7.99 -2.79
N ASP A 24 7.88 9.02 -3.11
CA ASP A 24 7.40 10.26 -3.73
C ASP A 24 7.24 10.13 -5.26
N SER A 25 7.81 9.08 -5.87
CA SER A 25 7.64 8.73 -7.28
C SER A 25 7.19 7.29 -7.47
N GLU A 26 6.42 7.07 -8.55
CA GLU A 26 5.92 5.74 -8.92
C GLU A 26 7.04 4.78 -9.35
N GLU A 27 8.11 5.31 -9.93
CA GLU A 27 9.29 4.55 -10.34
C GLU A 27 10.09 4.02 -9.15
N GLU A 28 10.35 4.86 -8.14
CA GLU A 28 11.01 4.44 -6.90
C GLU A 28 10.15 3.43 -6.14
N LEU A 29 8.84 3.70 -6.01
CA LEU A 29 7.92 2.79 -5.34
C LEU A 29 7.92 1.42 -6.04
N LEU A 30 7.84 1.40 -7.36
CA LEU A 30 7.85 0.16 -8.12
C LEU A 30 9.17 -0.60 -7.94
N GLY A 31 10.31 0.08 -8.03
CA GLY A 31 11.63 -0.53 -7.90
C GLY A 31 11.74 -1.28 -6.57
N ILE A 32 11.45 -0.60 -5.47
CA ILE A 32 11.52 -1.20 -4.13
C ILE A 32 10.46 -2.27 -3.91
N ALA A 33 9.24 -2.09 -4.43
CA ALA A 33 8.20 -3.10 -4.33
C ALA A 33 8.56 -4.39 -5.07
N VAL A 34 9.21 -4.29 -6.24
CA VAL A 34 9.71 -5.45 -6.99
C VAL A 34 10.83 -6.15 -6.22
N GLU A 35 11.81 -5.40 -5.70
CA GLU A 35 12.90 -5.99 -4.90
C GLU A 35 12.37 -6.73 -3.66
N HIS A 36 11.35 -6.18 -3.00
CA HIS A 36 10.66 -6.82 -1.89
C HIS A 36 9.92 -8.09 -2.33
N ALA A 37 9.15 -8.03 -3.42
CA ALA A 37 8.43 -9.17 -3.97
C ALA A 37 9.36 -10.32 -4.36
N VAL A 38 10.54 -10.04 -4.90
CA VAL A 38 11.53 -11.05 -5.26
C VAL A 38 12.25 -11.61 -4.03
N SER A 39 12.76 -10.73 -3.16
CA SER A 39 13.67 -11.15 -2.09
C SER A 39 12.94 -11.76 -0.89
N VAL A 40 11.69 -11.36 -0.64
CA VAL A 40 10.91 -11.80 0.53
C VAL A 40 9.81 -12.77 0.12
N HIS A 41 9.09 -12.46 -0.96
CA HIS A 41 7.99 -13.30 -1.45
C HIS A 41 8.40 -14.30 -2.54
N HIS A 42 9.68 -14.33 -2.93
CA HIS A 42 10.23 -15.27 -3.91
C HIS A 42 9.51 -15.24 -5.26
N HIS A 43 8.91 -14.10 -5.61
CA HIS A 43 8.39 -13.88 -6.95
C HIS A 43 9.52 -13.68 -7.96
N HIS A 44 9.22 -13.86 -9.24
CA HIS A 44 10.15 -13.53 -10.31
C HIS A 44 9.91 -12.10 -10.79
N ASP A 45 10.97 -11.34 -10.99
CA ASP A 45 10.88 -10.03 -11.63
C ASP A 45 10.49 -10.20 -13.11
N THR A 46 9.19 -10.07 -13.38
CA THR A 46 8.65 -10.11 -14.74
C THR A 46 7.88 -8.84 -15.06
N PRO A 47 7.71 -8.49 -16.36
CA PRO A 47 6.89 -7.36 -16.78
C PRO A 47 5.46 -7.43 -16.24
N GLU A 48 4.90 -8.63 -16.12
CA GLU A 48 3.56 -8.88 -15.60
C GLU A 48 3.48 -8.57 -14.11
N LEU A 49 4.45 -9.02 -13.29
CA LEU A 49 4.53 -8.68 -11.88
C LEU A 49 4.62 -7.15 -11.69
N ARG A 50 5.47 -6.49 -12.50
CA ARG A 50 5.61 -5.03 -12.46
C ARG A 50 4.32 -4.29 -12.83
N GLN A 51 3.49 -4.85 -13.71
CA GLN A 51 2.19 -4.26 -14.03
C GLN A 51 1.17 -4.50 -12.90
N GLN A 52 1.18 -5.69 -12.31
CA GLN A 52 0.33 -6.01 -11.16
C GLN A 52 0.62 -5.09 -9.97
N LEU A 53 1.89 -4.91 -9.61
CA LEU A 53 2.30 -4.03 -8.51
C LEU A 53 1.87 -2.58 -8.71
N ARG A 54 1.93 -2.05 -9.94
CA ARG A 54 1.42 -0.70 -10.24
C ARG A 54 -0.08 -0.57 -9.95
N HIS A 55 -0.85 -1.63 -10.15
CA HIS A 55 -2.28 -1.64 -9.85
C HIS A 55 -2.58 -1.59 -8.34
N LEU A 56 -1.57 -1.84 -7.50
CA LEU A 56 -1.68 -1.80 -6.04
C LEU A 56 -1.32 -0.42 -5.46
N PHE A 57 -0.91 0.54 -6.29
CA PHE A 57 -0.50 1.86 -5.81
C PHE A 57 -1.69 2.63 -5.26
N LYS A 58 -1.49 3.19 -4.07
CA LYS A 58 -2.48 4.02 -3.37
C LYS A 58 -1.90 5.38 -3.05
N ASP A 59 -2.74 6.41 -3.08
CA ASP A 59 -2.35 7.78 -2.73
C ASP A 59 -2.22 7.97 -1.21
N GLY A 60 -1.22 8.75 -0.82
CA GLY A 60 -0.98 9.18 0.56
C GLY A 60 -0.02 8.29 1.32
N MET A 61 -0.32 8.09 2.60
CA MET A 61 0.45 7.26 3.53
C MET A 61 -0.35 6.01 3.91
N PRO A 62 0.30 4.85 4.06
CA PRO A 62 -0.36 3.67 4.59
C PRO A 62 -0.89 3.96 6.01
N PRO A 63 -2.03 3.37 6.40
CA PRO A 63 -2.52 3.50 7.77
C PRO A 63 -1.57 2.79 8.74
N GLU A 64 -1.48 3.28 9.98
CA GLU A 64 -0.60 2.64 10.99
C GLU A 64 -1.01 1.18 11.26
N HIS A 65 -2.31 0.92 11.32
CA HIS A 65 -2.89 -0.41 11.43
C HIS A 65 -3.77 -0.69 10.21
N LEU A 66 -3.75 -1.93 9.72
CA LEU A 66 -4.76 -2.37 8.75
C LEU A 66 -6.15 -2.10 9.33
N PRO A 67 -7.06 -1.48 8.58
CA PRO A 67 -8.43 -1.36 9.01
C PRO A 67 -8.97 -2.78 9.19
N MET A 68 -9.49 -3.11 10.38
CA MET A 68 -10.23 -4.35 10.58
C MET A 68 -11.40 -4.32 9.59
N THR A 69 -11.36 -5.15 8.55
CA THR A 69 -12.41 -5.24 7.53
C THR A 69 -13.75 -5.42 8.25
N GLY A 70 -14.56 -4.36 8.24
CA GLY A 70 -15.78 -4.26 9.03
C GLY A 70 -16.34 -2.84 9.18
N GLN A 71 -15.57 -1.79 8.86
CA GLN A 71 -16.08 -0.41 8.92
C GLN A 71 -15.69 0.37 7.66
N ALA A 72 -16.43 0.10 6.59
CA ALA A 72 -16.52 1.04 5.48
C ALA A 72 -17.17 2.34 5.99
N GLY A 73 -16.41 3.42 5.95
CA GLY A 73 -16.87 4.81 5.86
C GLY A 73 -17.89 5.29 6.90
N SER A 74 -17.45 6.11 7.85
CA SER A 74 -18.32 7.17 8.38
C SER A 74 -17.50 8.39 8.80
N SER A 75 -17.61 9.40 7.95
CA SER A 75 -17.83 10.80 8.35
C SER A 75 -16.65 11.58 8.94
N ALA A 76 -15.90 12.20 8.04
CA ALA A 76 -15.44 13.56 8.28
C ALA A 76 -16.65 14.52 8.18
N SER A 77 -17.18 14.95 9.33
CA SER A 77 -17.91 16.23 9.48
C SER A 77 -18.02 16.57 10.95
N GLY A 78 -17.03 17.33 11.44
CA GLY A 78 -17.11 18.02 12.73
C GLY A 78 -16.85 19.49 12.49
N ALA A 79 -17.83 20.21 11.92
CA ALA A 79 -17.80 21.65 11.79
C ALA A 79 -18.88 22.28 12.69
N VAL A 80 -18.39 23.19 13.52
CA VAL A 80 -19.04 24.29 14.25
C VAL A 80 -19.81 23.96 15.53
N HIS A 81 -19.15 24.27 16.63
CA HIS A 81 -19.68 24.50 17.96
C HIS A 81 -20.05 25.99 18.04
N THR A 82 -21.31 26.33 18.31
CA THR A 82 -21.68 27.65 18.83
C THR A 82 -22.86 27.50 19.79
N HIS A 83 -22.75 28.26 20.88
CA HIS A 83 -23.51 28.21 22.13
C HIS A 83 -25.01 28.51 22.00
#